data_AF-A0A3M5DM01-F1
#
_entry.id   AF-A0A3M5DM01-F1
#
_cell.length_a   1.000
_cell.length_b   1.000
_cell.length_c   1.000
_cell.angle_alpha   90.00
_cell.angle_beta   90.00
_cell.angle_gamma   90.00
#
_symmetry.space_group_name_H-M   'P 1'
#
loop_
_entity.id
_entity.type
_entity.pdbx_description
1 polymer ?
#
loop_
_entity_poly.entity_id
_entity_poly.type
_entity_poly.pdbx_seq_one_letter_code
_entity_poly.pdbx_strand_id
1 'polypeptide(L)'
;MLEALLHHGVRVRAHDPVANAGVAARYPDALACAQLTLHDSPYAAVEGADALVLVTEWKQFRQPDFQKIRGSMRTPLLVDGRNLYAPARMAELGFIYQGIGRPRAGHCKASAA
;
A
#
# COMPACT_ATOMS: atom_id res chain seq x y z
N MET A 1 -5.30 -3.83 -12.08
CA MET A 1 -5.14 -4.09 -10.63
C MET A 1 -6.20 -3.36 -9.81
N LEU A 2 -6.26 -2.02 -9.84
CA LEU A 2 -7.24 -1.25 -9.07
C LEU A 2 -8.69 -1.73 -9.33
N GLU A 3 -9.06 -1.88 -10.59
CA GLU A 3 -10.39 -2.37 -11.00
C GLU A 3 -10.74 -3.74 -10.41
N ALA A 4 -9.78 -4.67 -10.36
CA ALA A 4 -10.00 -5.99 -9.76
C ALA A 4 -10.25 -5.90 -8.24
N LEU A 5 -9.51 -5.04 -7.53
CA LEU A 5 -9.73 -4.81 -6.09
C LEU A 5 -11.12 -4.23 -5.83
N LEU A 6 -11.52 -3.21 -6.61
CA LEU A 6 -12.84 -2.59 -6.50
C LEU A 6 -13.96 -3.60 -6.80
N HIS A 7 -13.80 -4.43 -7.84
CA HIS A 7 -14.75 -5.48 -8.18
C HIS A 7 -14.96 -6.50 -7.05
N HIS A 8 -13.90 -6.83 -6.31
CA HIS A 8 -13.97 -7.72 -5.14
C HIS A 8 -14.44 -7.03 -3.85
N GLY A 9 -14.96 -5.80 -3.91
CA GLY A 9 -15.50 -5.11 -2.74
C GLY A 9 -14.43 -4.53 -1.81
N VAL A 10 -13.16 -4.50 -2.24
CA VAL A 10 -12.07 -3.97 -1.41
C VAL A 10 -12.19 -2.45 -1.34
N ARG A 11 -12.01 -1.89 -0.13
CA ARG A 11 -11.83 -0.44 0.05
C ARG A 11 -10.39 -0.07 -0.25
N VAL A 12 -10.19 0.79 -1.23
CA VAL A 12 -8.86 1.20 -1.70
C VAL A 12 -8.60 2.64 -1.30
N ARG A 13 -7.46 2.86 -0.64
CA ARG A 13 -6.88 4.18 -0.40
C ARG A 13 -5.67 4.31 -1.32
N ALA A 14 -5.65 5.29 -2.20
CA ALA A 14 -4.61 5.44 -3.21
C ALA A 14 -3.98 6.83 -3.17
N HIS A 15 -2.71 6.89 -3.55
CA HIS A 15 -1.96 8.12 -3.74
C HIS A 15 -1.03 7.95 -4.94
N ASP A 16 -1.10 8.88 -5.87
CA ASP A 16 -0.11 9.04 -6.93
C ASP A 16 0.17 10.55 -7.14
N PRO A 17 1.44 10.99 -7.20
CA PRO A 17 1.80 12.40 -7.43
C PRO A 17 1.26 13.03 -8.71
N VAL A 18 0.91 12.23 -9.71
CA VAL A 18 0.53 12.69 -11.05
C VAL A 18 -0.86 12.18 -11.43
N ALA A 19 -1.19 10.93 -11.08
CA ALA A 19 -2.34 10.24 -11.62
C ALA A 19 -3.66 10.47 -10.86
N ASN A 20 -3.65 11.09 -9.68
CA ASN A 20 -4.86 11.27 -8.86
C ASN A 20 -6.05 11.85 -9.66
N ALA A 21 -5.83 12.91 -10.45
CA ALA A 21 -6.90 13.52 -11.26
C ALA A 21 -7.45 12.56 -12.33
N GLY A 22 -6.56 11.82 -13.01
CA GLY A 22 -6.97 10.84 -14.03
C GLY A 22 -7.71 9.65 -13.41
N VAL A 23 -7.29 9.19 -12.23
CA VAL A 23 -7.99 8.15 -11.48
C VAL A 23 -9.37 8.64 -11.06
N ALA A 24 -9.50 9.87 -10.56
CA ALA A 24 -10.79 10.42 -10.16
C ALA A 24 -11.79 10.48 -11.33
N ALA A 25 -11.33 10.91 -12.51
CA ALA A 25 -12.16 10.95 -13.71
C ALA A 25 -12.59 9.55 -14.18
N ARG A 26 -11.75 8.52 -13.96
CA ARG A 26 -12.03 7.15 -14.43
C ARG A 26 -12.95 6.36 -13.51
N TYR A 27 -12.96 6.66 -12.21
CA TYR A 27 -13.70 5.90 -11.18
C TYR A 27 -14.61 6.78 -10.31
N PRO A 28 -15.52 7.58 -10.89
CA PRO A 28 -16.38 8.48 -10.13
C PRO A 28 -17.31 7.74 -9.16
N ASP A 29 -17.86 6.58 -9.56
CA ASP A 29 -18.80 5.83 -8.74
C ASP A 29 -18.12 5.25 -7.48
N ALA A 30 -16.90 4.74 -7.62
CA ALA A 30 -16.12 4.22 -6.50
C ALA A 30 -15.75 5.31 -5.49
N LEU A 31 -15.52 6.54 -5.97
CA LEU A 31 -15.33 7.71 -5.10
C LEU A 31 -16.62 8.10 -4.40
N ALA A 32 -17.74 8.13 -5.13
CA ALA A 32 -19.05 8.52 -4.59
C ALA A 32 -19.52 7.60 -3.46
N CYS A 33 -19.25 6.30 -3.56
CA CYS A 33 -19.57 5.33 -2.50
C CYS A 33 -18.44 5.12 -1.46
N ALA A 34 -17.39 5.94 -1.50
CA ALA A 34 -16.22 5.85 -0.63
C ALA A 34 -15.50 4.47 -0.64
N GLN A 35 -15.67 3.70 -1.72
CA GLN A 35 -14.92 2.48 -1.95
C GLN A 35 -13.48 2.79 -2.39
N LEU A 36 -13.29 3.87 -3.14
CA LEU A 36 -11.99 4.46 -3.46
C LEU A 36 -11.85 5.78 -2.70
N THR A 37 -10.68 6.03 -2.12
CA THR A 37 -10.31 7.34 -1.58
C THR A 37 -8.93 7.71 -2.10
N LEU A 38 -8.81 8.92 -2.63
CA LEU A 38 -7.54 9.48 -3.09
C LEU A 38 -6.96 10.38 -2.02
N HIS A 39 -5.66 10.24 -1.77
CA HIS A 39 -4.93 11.06 -0.81
C HIS A 39 -3.79 11.80 -1.53
N ASP A 40 -3.45 12.99 -1.02
CA ASP A 40 -2.32 13.78 -1.50
C ASP A 40 -0.99 13.38 -0.83
N SER A 41 -1.06 12.50 0.17
CA SER A 41 0.10 11.97 0.88
C SER A 41 0.12 10.45 0.87
N PRO A 42 1.28 9.81 0.60
CA PRO A 42 1.39 8.37 0.70
C PRO A 42 1.21 7.87 2.13
N TYR A 43 1.57 8.69 3.13
CA TYR A 43 1.42 8.33 4.54
C TYR A 43 -0.06 8.29 4.96
N ALA A 44 -0.87 9.22 4.46
CA ALA A 44 -2.31 9.20 4.71
C ALA A 44 -2.98 7.99 4.05
N ALA A 45 -2.48 7.55 2.89
CA ALA A 45 -3.06 6.42 2.17
C ALA A 45 -2.92 5.07 2.91
N VAL A 46 -1.95 4.94 3.82
CA VAL A 46 -1.66 3.67 4.52
C VAL A 46 -2.26 3.59 5.92
N GLU A 47 -2.83 4.68 6.45
CA GLU A 47 -3.44 4.70 7.78
C GLU A 47 -4.55 3.66 7.88
N GLY A 48 -4.54 2.85 8.94
CA GLY A 48 -5.51 1.78 9.16
C GLY A 48 -5.60 0.74 8.03
N ALA A 49 -4.65 0.68 7.10
CA ALA A 49 -4.69 -0.27 5.99
C ALA A 49 -4.27 -1.68 6.44
N ASP A 50 -4.83 -2.71 5.81
CA ASP A 50 -4.41 -4.11 6.01
C ASP A 50 -3.24 -4.50 5.11
N ALA A 51 -3.06 -3.78 4.00
CA ALA A 51 -2.00 -4.02 3.04
C ALA A 51 -1.62 -2.71 2.33
N LEU A 52 -0.33 -2.55 2.08
CA LEU A 52 0.25 -1.54 1.20
C LEU A 52 0.69 -2.24 -0.08
N VAL A 53 0.20 -1.76 -1.23
CA VAL A 53 0.61 -2.26 -2.55
C VAL A 53 1.37 -1.17 -3.29
N LEU A 54 2.65 -1.40 -3.56
CA LEU A 54 3.46 -0.49 -4.36
C LEU A 54 3.34 -0.85 -5.85
N VAL A 55 2.72 0.04 -6.61
CA VAL A 55 2.43 -0.17 -8.04
C VAL A 55 3.39 0.58 -8.95
N THR A 56 3.80 1.79 -8.58
CA THR A 56 4.63 2.71 -9.39
C THR A 56 5.89 3.10 -8.63
N GLU A 57 7.04 3.25 -9.30
CA GLU A 57 8.33 3.52 -8.63
C GLU A 57 8.73 5.00 -8.52
N TRP A 58 7.79 5.88 -8.16
CA TRP A 58 8.09 7.29 -7.92
C TRP A 58 9.24 7.46 -6.91
N LYS A 59 10.11 8.46 -7.14
CA LYS A 59 11.31 8.70 -6.31
C LYS A 59 10.99 8.80 -4.83
N GLN A 60 9.89 9.46 -4.48
CA GLN A 60 9.41 9.63 -3.10
C GLN A 60 9.09 8.30 -2.37
N PHE A 61 8.88 7.20 -3.11
CA PHE A 61 8.62 5.88 -2.52
C PHE A 61 9.89 5.06 -2.32
N ARG A 62 11.07 5.52 -2.78
CA ARG A 62 12.30 4.71 -2.67
C ARG A 62 12.86 4.63 -1.26
N GLN A 63 12.66 5.68 -0.46
CA GLN A 63 13.17 5.77 0.92
C GLN A 63 12.13 6.38 1.85
N PRO A 64 10.96 5.72 2.05
CA PRO A 64 9.94 6.23 2.94
C PRO A 64 10.31 5.97 4.41
N ASP A 65 9.63 6.67 5.32
CA ASP A 65 9.66 6.32 6.74
C ASP A 65 8.82 5.06 6.99
N PHE A 66 9.49 3.91 6.96
CA PHE A 66 8.87 2.60 7.18
C PHE A 66 8.36 2.41 8.61
N GLN A 67 8.93 3.06 9.62
CA GLN A 67 8.43 2.95 10.99
C GLN A 67 7.07 3.64 11.10
N LYS A 68 6.95 4.83 10.49
CA LYS A 68 5.67 5.56 10.41
C LYS A 68 4.61 4.76 9.64
N ILE A 69 4.98 4.20 8.48
CA ILE A 69 4.06 3.36 7.68
C ILE A 69 3.60 2.15 8.49
N ARG A 70 4.53 1.39 9.08
CA ARG A 70 4.19 0.19 9.85
C ARG A 70 3.29 0.52 11.03
N GLY A 71 3.60 1.59 11.76
CA GLY A 71 2.88 2.01 12.95
C GLY A 71 1.46 2.51 12.66
N SER A 72 1.16 2.94 11.43
CA SER A 72 -0.17 3.40 11.05
C SER A 72 -1.04 2.30 10.44
N MET A 73 -0.49 1.16 10.03
CA MET A 73 -1.23 0.04 9.41
C MET A 73 -1.85 -0.90 10.45
N ARG A 74 -3.00 -1.52 10.12
CA ARG A 74 -3.59 -2.61 10.93
C ARG A 74 -2.76 -3.88 10.83
N THR A 75 -2.41 -4.24 9.60
CA THR A 75 -1.54 -5.38 9.27
C THR A 75 -0.42 -4.86 8.37
N PRO A 76 0.86 -5.02 8.74
CA PRO A 76 1.96 -4.48 7.95
C PRO A 76 2.31 -5.42 6.78
N LEU A 77 1.34 -5.73 5.92
CA LEU A 77 1.56 -6.45 4.67
C LEU A 77 1.99 -5.47 3.57
N LEU A 78 3.20 -5.66 3.04
CA LEU A 78 3.75 -4.89 1.94
C LEU A 78 3.88 -5.77 0.70
N VAL A 79 3.06 -5.48 -0.31
CA VAL A 79 3.15 -6.09 -1.64
C VAL A 79 3.89 -5.14 -2.57
N ASP A 80 5.11 -5.50 -2.95
CA ASP A 80 5.98 -4.68 -3.78
C ASP A 80 5.97 -5.17 -5.23
N GLY A 81 5.14 -4.51 -6.05
CA GLY A 81 5.03 -4.78 -7.49
C GLY A 81 6.23 -4.31 -8.31
N ARG A 82 7.14 -3.52 -7.72
CA ARG A 82 8.30 -2.93 -8.40
C ARG A 82 9.63 -3.42 -7.84
N ASN A 83 9.58 -4.29 -6.83
CA ASN A 83 10.74 -4.92 -6.21
C ASN A 83 11.79 -3.90 -5.71
N LEU A 84 11.34 -2.71 -5.28
CA LEU A 84 12.18 -1.62 -4.79
C LEU A 84 12.88 -1.98 -3.48
N TYR A 85 12.25 -2.78 -2.64
CA TYR A 85 12.74 -3.04 -1.30
C TYR A 85 13.38 -4.43 -1.17
N ALA A 86 14.37 -4.53 -0.27
CA ALA A 86 15.02 -5.80 0.03
C ALA A 86 14.14 -6.63 0.98
N PRO A 87 13.80 -7.90 0.64
CA PRO A 87 12.90 -8.72 1.46
C PRO A 87 13.37 -8.89 2.91
N ALA A 88 14.66 -9.16 3.11
CA ALA A 88 15.26 -9.32 4.44
C ALA A 88 15.11 -8.05 5.28
N ARG A 89 15.37 -6.88 4.67
CA ARG A 89 15.24 -5.59 5.35
C ARG A 89 13.80 -5.29 5.77
N MET A 90 12.83 -5.60 4.91
CA MET A 90 11.42 -5.40 5.24
C MET A 90 10.96 -6.33 6.37
N ALA A 91 11.47 -7.57 6.39
CA ALA A 91 11.22 -8.50 7.47
C ALA A 91 11.80 -8.01 8.82
N GLU A 92 13.04 -7.52 8.83
CA GLU A 92 13.67 -6.91 10.02
C GLU A 92 12.86 -5.71 10.54
N LEU A 93 12.30 -4.92 9.64
CA LEU A 93 11.44 -3.78 9.98
C LEU A 93 10.05 -4.20 10.47
N GLY A 94 9.70 -5.49 10.42
CA GLY A 94 8.44 -6.04 10.92
C GLY A 94 7.31 -6.06 9.90
N PHE A 95 7.61 -5.97 8.60
CA PHE A 95 6.62 -6.18 7.55
C PHE A 95 6.52 -7.65 7.15
N ILE A 96 5.33 -8.05 6.73
CA ILE A 96 5.15 -9.20 5.85
C ILE A 96 5.40 -8.67 4.44
N TYR A 97 6.49 -9.11 3.81
CA TYR A 97 6.89 -8.62 2.50
C TYR A 97 6.61 -9.66 1.40
N GLN A 98 5.97 -9.21 0.32
CA GLN A 98 5.75 -9.99 -0.89
C GLN A 98 6.24 -9.20 -2.11
N GLY A 99 7.35 -9.64 -2.71
CA GLY A 99 7.82 -9.13 -4.00
C GLY A 99 7.37 -10.01 -5.16
N ILE A 100 7.47 -9.50 -6.39
CA ILE A 100 7.20 -10.29 -7.60
C ILE A 100 8.42 -11.17 -7.92
N GLY A 101 8.20 -12.48 -8.05
CA GLY A 101 9.29 -13.44 -8.33
C GLY A 101 10.32 -13.58 -7.21
N ARG A 102 9.96 -13.19 -5.97
CA ARG A 102 10.83 -13.28 -4.79
C ARG A 102 10.17 -14.13 -3.69
N PRO A 103 10.96 -14.85 -2.87
CA PRO A 103 10.43 -15.50 -1.67
C PRO A 103 9.74 -14.49 -0.75
N ARG A 104 8.63 -14.91 -0.13
CA ARG A 104 7.96 -14.13 0.92
C ARG A 104 8.88 -14.01 2.12
N ALA A 105 8.90 -12.84 2.76
CA ALA A 105 9.73 -12.58 3.94
C ALA A 105 8.90 -11.95 5.08
N GLY A 106 9.33 -12.20 6.32
CA GLY A 106 8.69 -11.65 7.52
C GLY A 106 7.42 -12.40 7.95
N HIS A 107 6.95 -12.09 9.16
CA HIS A 107 5.77 -12.69 9.77
C HIS A 107 5.06 -11.66 10.65
N CYS A 108 3.74 -11.80 10.83
CA CYS A 108 3.02 -10.98 11.80
C CYS A 108 3.47 -11.40 13.19
N LYS A 109 4.18 -10.54 13.93
CA LYS A 109 4.23 -10.69 15.38
C LYS A 109 2.90 -10.13 15.87
N ALA A 110 1.99 -11.00 16.28
CA ALA A 110 0.82 -10.53 17.03
C ALA A 110 1.36 -9.70 18.19
N SER A 111 1.01 -8.40 18.23
CA SER A 111 1.20 -7.63 19.45
C SER A 111 0.30 -8.32 20.46
N ALA A 112 0.90 -8.98 21.45
CA ALA A 112 0.18 -9.35 22.65
C ALA A 112 -0.35 -8.04 23.25
N ALA A 113 -1.66 -7.82 23.08
CA ALA A 113 -2.42 -6.84 23.82
C ALA A 113 -3.10 -7.57 24.98
#